data_AF-A0A2V6TRU1-F1
#
_entry.id   AF-A0A2V6TRU1-F1
#
_cell.length_a   1.000
_cell.length_b   1.000
_cell.length_c   1.000
_cell.angle_alpha   90.00
_cell.angle_beta   90.00
_cell.angle_gamma   90.00
#
_symmetry.space_group_name_H-M   'P 1'
#
loop_
_entity.id
_entity.type
_entity.pdbx_description
1 polymer ?
#
loop_
_entity_poly.entity_id
_entity_poly.type
_entity_poly.pdbx_seq_one_letter_code
_entity_poly.pdbx_strand_id
1 'polypeptide(L)'
;MPEGDSLIYVITISGKFSIFLMSTANYIERAIAGLKPDVALVASIFANQINDYPPRLLKALNYPKVILPTPWDNFEKPLSEPPLDLRSIFGAPANMDLAVKEIKQVSPKSRVVMLKYFESFAP
;
A
#
# COMPACT_ATOMS: atom_id res chain seq x y z
N MET A 1 15.68 10.19 -3.57
CA MET A 1 15.12 11.55 -3.79
C MET A 1 14.32 11.92 -2.56
N PRO A 2 14.33 13.17 -2.06
CA PRO A 2 13.43 13.55 -0.98
C PRO A 2 12.02 13.68 -1.57
N GLU A 3 11.14 12.77 -1.17
CA GLU A 3 9.72 12.69 -1.55
C GLU A 3 8.89 13.81 -0.88
N GLY A 4 9.32 15.06 -1.07
CA GLY A 4 8.51 16.23 -0.73
C GLY A 4 7.34 16.38 -1.71
N ASP A 5 6.26 17.05 -1.27
CA ASP A 5 5.11 17.43 -2.10
C ASP A 5 4.37 16.28 -2.81
N SER A 6 4.42 15.07 -2.26
CA SER A 6 3.63 13.95 -2.76
C SER A 6 2.14 14.18 -2.55
N LEU A 7 1.33 13.78 -3.53
CA LEU A 7 -0.12 13.86 -3.47
C LEU A 7 -0.74 12.50 -3.10
N ILE A 8 -1.82 12.58 -2.33
CA ILE A 8 -2.70 11.46 -2.02
C ILE A 8 -4.06 11.78 -2.61
N TYR A 9 -4.67 10.80 -3.27
CA TYR A 9 -5.94 10.96 -3.95
C TYR A 9 -7.01 10.06 -3.35
N VAL A 10 -8.24 10.57 -3.31
CA VAL A 10 -9.45 9.75 -3.16
C VAL A 10 -10.26 9.91 -4.43
N ILE A 11 -10.38 8.83 -5.18
CA ILE A 11 -11.14 8.80 -6.43
C ILE A 11 -12.48 8.15 -6.14
N THR A 12 -13.57 8.88 -6.39
CA THR A 12 -14.93 8.38 -6.19
C THR A 12 -15.61 8.17 -7.54
N ILE A 13 -16.08 6.95 -7.76
CA ILE A 13 -16.78 6.53 -8.98
C ILE A 13 -18.27 6.43 -8.68
N SER A 14 -19.07 7.17 -9.45
CA SER A 14 -20.54 7.20 -9.34
C SER A 14 -21.08 7.48 -7.94
N GLY A 15 -20.32 8.21 -7.12
CA GLY A 15 -20.68 8.55 -5.73
C GLY A 15 -20.75 7.36 -4.76
N LYS A 16 -20.29 6.17 -5.15
CA LYS A 16 -20.48 4.93 -4.38
C LYS A 16 -19.18 4.19 -4.11
N PHE A 17 -18.36 4.00 -5.13
CA PHE A 17 -17.13 3.24 -5.02
C PHE A 17 -15.97 4.21 -4.88
N SER A 18 -15.10 4.00 -3.89
CA SER A 18 -13.99 4.91 -3.61
C SER A 18 -12.65 4.19 -3.51
N ILE A 19 -11.63 4.80 -4.13
CA ILE A 19 -10.26 4.30 -4.17
C ILE A 19 -9.37 5.35 -3.50
N PHE A 20 -8.65 4.93 -2.47
CA PHE A 20 -7.56 5.71 -1.89
C PHE A 20 -6.26 5.33 -2.58
N LEU A 21 -5.46 6.32 -2.99
CA LEU A 21 -4.19 6.12 -3.67
C LEU A 21 -3.12 7.03 -3.08
N MET A 22 -2.05 6.44 -2.59
CA MET A 22 -0.84 7.15 -2.17
C MET A 22 0.40 6.54 -2.83
N SER A 23 1.37 7.38 -3.19
CA SER A 23 2.60 6.94 -3.87
C SER A 23 3.82 6.85 -2.94
N THR A 24 3.73 7.42 -1.73
CA THR A 24 4.81 7.45 -0.73
C THR A 24 4.28 6.94 0.59
N ALA A 25 5.18 6.54 1.50
CA ALA A 25 4.78 6.08 2.83
C ALA A 25 4.61 7.25 3.84
N ASN A 26 4.82 8.49 3.41
CA ASN A 26 4.66 9.66 4.25
C ASN A 26 3.25 10.25 4.09
N TYR A 27 2.57 10.52 5.20
CA TYR A 27 1.23 11.09 5.19
C TYR A 27 0.93 11.83 6.49
N ILE A 28 0.01 12.79 6.41
CA ILE A 28 -0.54 13.48 7.58
C ILE A 28 -1.77 12.70 8.05
N GLU A 29 -1.64 11.90 9.10
CA GLU A 29 -2.71 10.99 9.59
C GLU A 29 -4.05 11.69 9.80
N ARG A 30 -4.04 12.88 10.43
CA ARG A 30 -5.26 13.70 10.64
C ARG A 30 -5.98 14.13 9.36
N ALA A 31 -5.28 14.20 8.23
CA ALA A 31 -5.87 14.62 6.96
C ALA A 31 -6.64 13.50 6.27
N ILE A 32 -6.36 12.24 6.62
CA ILE A 32 -6.99 11.05 6.02
C ILE A 32 -7.86 10.27 7.02
N ALA A 33 -7.80 10.63 8.31
CA ALA A 33 -8.57 9.97 9.36
C ALA A 33 -10.07 10.03 9.09
N GLY A 34 -10.72 8.88 9.10
CA GLY A 34 -12.16 8.76 8.89
C GLY A 34 -12.56 8.47 7.45
N LEU A 35 -11.63 8.48 6.49
CA LEU A 35 -11.89 7.99 5.13
C LEU A 35 -12.28 6.50 5.16
N LYS A 36 -13.18 6.10 4.26
CA LYS A 36 -13.70 4.72 4.16
C LYS A 36 -13.62 4.21 2.72
N PRO A 37 -12.43 4.16 2.11
CA PRO A 37 -12.30 3.68 0.75
C PRO A 37 -12.64 2.19 0.67
N ASP A 38 -13.21 1.77 -0.45
CA ASP A 38 -13.43 0.36 -0.75
C ASP A 38 -12.10 -0.36 -1.05
N VAL A 39 -11.20 0.37 -1.71
CA VAL A 39 -9.88 -0.08 -2.14
C VAL A 39 -8.83 0.94 -1.72
N ALA A 40 -7.72 0.48 -1.14
CA ALA A 40 -6.58 1.33 -0.83
C ALA A 40 -5.30 0.83 -1.51
N LEU A 41 -4.68 1.69 -2.31
CA LEU A 41 -3.33 1.51 -2.83
C LEU A 41 -2.36 2.22 -1.87
N VAL A 42 -1.51 1.45 -1.20
CA VAL A 42 -0.69 1.92 -0.07
C VAL A 42 0.79 1.59 -0.25
N ALA A 43 1.65 2.57 -0.04
CA ALA A 43 3.11 2.37 -0.04
C ALA A 43 3.48 1.41 1.08
N SER A 44 4.04 0.25 0.75
CA SER A 44 4.31 -0.80 1.74
C SER A 44 5.77 -1.22 1.80
N ILE A 45 6.57 -0.85 0.80
CA ILE A 45 8.01 -1.08 0.87
C ILE A 45 8.60 -0.29 2.03
N PHE A 46 9.46 -0.92 2.82
CA PHE A 46 10.02 -0.35 4.05
C PHE A 46 8.98 0.08 5.11
N ALA A 47 7.75 -0.44 5.06
CA ALA A 47 6.72 -0.16 6.07
C ALA A 47 7.20 -0.42 7.51
N ASN A 48 8.01 -1.46 7.72
CA ASN A 48 8.56 -1.81 9.02
C ASN A 48 9.67 -0.87 9.53
N GLN A 49 10.10 0.11 8.72
CA GLN A 49 11.03 1.17 9.13
C GLN A 49 10.28 2.42 9.59
N ILE A 50 8.95 2.44 9.49
CA ILE A 50 8.11 3.57 9.85
C ILE A 50 7.29 3.17 11.08
N ASN A 51 7.36 4.01 12.13
CA ASN A 51 6.73 3.70 13.41
C ASN A 51 5.21 3.46 13.27
N ASP A 52 4.78 2.25 13.63
CA ASP A 52 3.40 1.77 13.63
C ASP A 52 2.65 2.01 12.31
N TYR A 53 3.35 1.85 11.18
CA TYR A 53 2.82 2.28 9.90
C TYR A 53 1.53 1.56 9.46
N PRO A 54 1.47 0.21 9.31
CA PRO A 54 0.21 -0.45 8.95
C PRO A 54 -0.91 -0.23 9.99
N PRO A 55 -0.68 -0.33 11.32
CA PRO A 55 -1.71 -0.02 12.31
C PRO A 55 -2.32 1.39 12.14
N ARG A 56 -1.49 2.42 12.01
CA ARG A 56 -1.95 3.81 11.93
C ARG A 56 -2.66 4.10 10.62
N LEU A 57 -2.09 3.68 9.49
CA LEU A 57 -2.65 3.93 8.17
C LEU A 57 -4.00 3.23 8.00
N LEU A 58 -4.06 1.93 8.33
CA LEU A 58 -5.29 1.15 8.13
C LEU A 58 -6.41 1.59 9.07
N LYS A 59 -6.08 2.01 10.29
CA LYS A 59 -7.05 2.61 11.20
C LYS A 59 -7.60 3.93 10.64
N ALA A 60 -6.73 4.81 10.13
CA ALA A 60 -7.15 6.08 9.55
C ALA A 60 -8.09 5.89 8.34
N LEU A 61 -7.85 4.84 7.55
CA LEU A 61 -8.67 4.44 6.40
C LEU A 61 -9.84 3.50 6.75
N ASN A 62 -10.15 3.29 8.03
CA ASN A 62 -11.23 2.41 8.50
C ASN A 62 -11.18 0.98 7.93
N TYR A 63 -9.98 0.41 7.82
CA TYR A 63 -9.73 -0.98 7.42
C TYR A 63 -10.38 -1.35 6.07
N PRO A 64 -9.87 -0.80 4.95
CA PRO A 64 -10.44 -0.99 3.61
C PRO A 64 -10.61 -2.47 3.24
N LYS A 65 -11.66 -2.83 2.50
CA LYS A 65 -11.93 -4.23 2.15
C LYS A 65 -10.83 -4.83 1.28
N VAL A 66 -10.24 -4.04 0.38
CA VAL A 66 -9.14 -4.45 -0.48
C VAL A 66 -7.95 -3.51 -0.27
N ILE A 67 -6.77 -4.09 -0.11
CA ILE A 67 -5.50 -3.37 0.03
C ILE A 67 -4.56 -3.85 -1.08
N LEU A 68 -4.02 -2.92 -1.85
CA LEU A 68 -3.02 -3.15 -2.88
C LEU A 68 -1.72 -2.46 -2.44
N PRO A 69 -0.70 -3.20 -2.00
CA PRO A 69 0.60 -2.61 -1.74
C PRO A 69 1.22 -2.03 -3.02
N THR A 70 1.60 -0.75 -3.05
CA THR A 70 2.27 -0.07 -4.19
C THR A 70 3.02 1.19 -3.75
N PRO A 71 4.22 1.52 -4.25
CA PRO A 71 5.15 0.62 -4.96
C PRO A 71 5.76 -0.41 -3.99
N TRP A 72 6.21 -1.55 -4.52
CA TRP A 72 6.79 -2.65 -3.71
C TRP A 72 7.93 -3.42 -4.36
N ASP A 73 8.03 -3.33 -5.68
CA ASP A 73 8.93 -4.06 -6.55
C ASP A 73 10.24 -3.30 -6.82
N ASN A 74 11.21 -4.01 -7.37
CA ASN A 74 12.43 -3.43 -7.91
C ASN A 74 12.18 -2.78 -9.28
N PHE A 75 11.85 -1.49 -9.27
CA PHE A 75 11.60 -0.72 -10.50
C PHE A 75 12.82 -0.57 -11.42
N GLU A 76 14.04 -0.91 -10.97
CA GLU A 76 15.24 -0.91 -11.80
C GLU A 76 15.32 -2.14 -12.72
N LYS A 77 14.48 -3.16 -12.49
CA LYS A 77 14.41 -4.36 -13.33
C LYS A 77 13.47 -4.16 -14.52
N PRO A 78 13.74 -4.79 -15.68
CA PRO A 78 12.85 -4.73 -16.83
C PRO A 78 11.45 -5.25 -16.49
N LEU A 79 10.41 -4.58 -17.01
CA LEU A 79 9.01 -5.01 -16.85
C LEU A 79 8.69 -6.36 -17.53
N SER A 80 9.61 -6.87 -18.37
CA SER A 80 9.53 -8.22 -18.95
C SER A 80 9.88 -9.34 -17.97
N GLU A 81 10.51 -9.01 -16.84
CA GLU A 81 10.79 -9.95 -15.75
C GLU A 81 9.66 -9.92 -14.71
N PRO A 82 9.41 -11.01 -13.96
CA PRO A 82 8.44 -10.97 -12.87
C PRO A 82 8.83 -9.93 -11.80
N PRO A 83 7.87 -9.22 -11.18
CA PRO A 83 8.18 -8.29 -10.11
C PRO A 83 8.73 -9.04 -8.89
N LEU A 84 9.83 -8.53 -8.36
CA LEU A 84 10.48 -9.00 -7.15
C LEU A 84 10.59 -7.84 -6.17
N ASP A 85 10.35 -8.09 -4.89
CA ASP A 85 10.62 -7.08 -3.87
C ASP A 85 12.13 -6.86 -3.70
N LEU A 86 12.52 -5.86 -2.92
CA LEU A 86 13.93 -5.50 -2.74
C LEU A 86 14.63 -6.30 -1.63
N ARG A 87 14.09 -7.45 -1.19
CA ARG A 87 14.66 -8.21 -0.04
C ARG A 87 16.07 -8.70 -0.29
N SER A 88 16.44 -8.98 -1.54
CA SER A 88 17.80 -9.43 -1.90
C SER A 88 18.84 -8.31 -1.77
N ILE A 89 18.39 -7.04 -1.77
CA ILE A 89 19.25 -5.86 -1.70
C ILE A 89 19.28 -5.29 -0.29
N PHE A 90 18.10 -5.14 0.34
CA PHE A 90 17.98 -4.48 1.66
C PHE A 90 17.60 -5.41 2.80
N GLY A 91 17.39 -6.71 2.55
CA GLY A 91 17.06 -7.69 3.59
C GLY A 91 15.62 -7.57 4.11
N ALA A 92 15.43 -7.90 5.39
CA ALA A 92 14.12 -7.91 6.04
C ALA A 92 13.33 -6.59 5.94
N PRO A 93 13.95 -5.39 5.98
CA PRO A 93 13.25 -4.12 5.75
C PRO A 93 12.45 -4.04 4.44
N ALA A 94 12.94 -4.68 3.38
CA ALA A 94 12.29 -4.67 2.06
C ALA A 94 11.50 -5.96 1.76
N ASN A 95 11.28 -6.82 2.75
CA ASN A 95 10.58 -8.07 2.56
C ASN A 95 9.06 -7.86 2.63
N MET A 96 8.40 -8.00 1.48
CA MET A 96 6.95 -7.80 1.37
C MET A 96 6.13 -8.87 2.10
N ASP A 97 6.66 -10.06 2.37
CA ASP A 97 5.95 -11.07 3.14
C ASP A 97 5.74 -10.60 4.59
N LEU A 98 6.71 -9.87 5.15
CA LEU A 98 6.61 -9.30 6.50
C LEU A 98 5.59 -8.17 6.53
N ALA A 99 5.61 -7.28 5.54
CA ALA A 99 4.63 -6.19 5.42
C ALA A 99 3.20 -6.73 5.26
N VAL A 100 3.00 -7.72 4.39
CA VAL A 100 1.69 -8.37 4.18
C VAL A 100 1.23 -9.08 5.45
N LYS A 101 2.14 -9.76 6.17
CA LYS A 101 1.83 -10.41 7.45
C LYS A 101 1.33 -9.40 8.48
N GLU A 102 1.99 -8.25 8.62
CA GLU A 102 1.58 -7.20 9.54
C GLU A 102 0.23 -6.60 9.15
N ILE A 103 0.02 -6.27 7.87
CA ILE A 103 -1.28 -5.79 7.36
C ILE A 103 -2.39 -6.79 7.70
N LYS A 104 -2.15 -8.09 7.55
CA LYS A 104 -3.12 -9.14 7.87
C LYS A 104 -3.37 -9.32 9.36
N GLN A 105 -2.40 -9.04 10.22
CA GLN A 105 -2.59 -9.03 11.67
C GLN A 105 -3.47 -7.85 12.09
N VAL A 106 -3.25 -6.67 11.51
CA VAL A 106 -4.00 -5.45 11.80
C VAL A 106 -5.42 -5.49 11.21
N SER A 107 -5.54 -5.97 9.98
CA SER A 107 -6.81 -6.03 9.25
C SER A 107 -7.07 -7.42 8.66
N PRO A 108 -7.44 -8.40 9.51
CA PRO A 108 -7.58 -9.80 9.10
C PRO A 108 -8.70 -10.00 8.06
N LYS A 109 -9.68 -9.09 8.00
CA LYS A 109 -10.79 -9.13 7.06
C LYS A 109 -10.48 -8.49 5.71
N SER A 110 -9.43 -7.67 5.61
CA SER A 110 -9.03 -7.08 4.33
C SER A 110 -8.42 -8.13 3.42
N ARG A 111 -8.76 -8.11 2.13
CA ARG A 111 -8.04 -8.87 1.11
C ARG A 111 -6.82 -8.05 0.65
N VAL A 112 -5.63 -8.61 0.85
CA VAL A 112 -4.39 -8.01 0.36
C VAL A 112 -4.08 -8.61 -1.00
N VAL A 113 -3.89 -7.78 -2.01
CA VAL A 113 -3.68 -8.19 -3.40
C VAL A 113 -2.35 -7.65 -3.88
N MET A 114 -1.38 -8.53 -4.06
CA MET A 114 -0.11 -8.23 -4.71
C MET A 114 -0.28 -8.47 -6.21
N LEU A 115 -0.35 -7.40 -6.99
CA LEU A 115 -0.46 -7.51 -8.45
C LEU A 115 0.90 -7.77 -9.08
N LYS A 116 0.95 -8.64 -10.09
CA LYS A 116 2.08 -8.68 -11.01
C LYS A 116 1.91 -7.65 -12.13
N TYR A 117 2.98 -7.40 -12.89
CA TYR A 117 2.91 -6.52 -14.05
C TYR A 117 1.84 -7.00 -15.03
N PHE A 118 1.05 -6.04 -15.53
CA PHE A 118 -0.01 -6.25 -16.52
C PHE A 118 -1.15 -7.18 -16.08
N GLU A 119 -1.25 -7.52 -14.80
CA GLU A 119 -2.40 -8.23 -14.25
C GLU A 119 -3.49 -7.25 -13.80
N SER A 120 -4.74 -7.69 -13.93
CA SER A 120 -5.91 -6.97 -13.45
C SER A 120 -6.57 -7.74 -12.31
N PHE A 121 -7.14 -6.99 -11.36
CA PHE A 121 -7.88 -7.56 -10.24
C PHE A 121 -9.32 -7.03 -10.24
N ALA A 122 -10.27 -7.94 -10.07
CA ALA A 122 -11.69 -7.65 -9.88
C ALA A 122 -12.15 -8.34 -8.58
N PRO A 123 -12.86 -7.62 -7.68
CA PRO A 123 -13.23 -8.15 -6.38
C PRO A 123 -14.15 -9.36 -6.37
#